data_AF-A0A9D5Q4D8-F1
#
_entry.id   AF-A0A9D5Q4D8-F1
#
_cell.length_a   1.000
_cell.length_b   1.000
_cell.length_c   1.000
_cell.angle_alpha   90.00
_cell.angle_beta   90.00
_cell.angle_gamma   90.00
#
_symmetry.space_group_name_H-M   'P 1'
#
loop_
_entity.id
_entity.type
_entity.pdbx_description
1 polymer ?
#
loop_
_entity_poly.entity_id
_entity_poly.type
_entity_poly.pdbx_seq_one_letter_code
_entity_poly.pdbx_strand_id
1 'polypeptide(L)'
;MLPKASRLRHEKDFARLSVKGRPLYGPYCILRARKSGSEPSKIGFVASGKMFKKAVDRNRVRRRMREAIRPHLDEIPPGYDMSFIARKEVADAEPKELKASMLHLIEKMPAEIQKPLKRRPKPPKSRKGVIAYSKELGVPRPPGKRPQNQDEV
;
A
#
# COMPACT_ATOMS: atom_id res chain seq x y z
N MET A 1 8.51 12.87 16.00
CA MET A 1 7.83 11.57 15.73
C MET A 1 6.37 11.81 15.36
N LEU A 2 5.66 10.87 14.74
CA LEU A 2 4.19 11.00 14.52
C LEU A 2 3.42 10.85 15.84
N PRO A 3 2.27 11.52 16.06
CA PRO A 3 1.41 11.27 17.22
C PRO A 3 0.99 9.81 17.32
N LYS A 4 0.77 9.27 18.53
CA LYS A 4 0.36 7.85 18.69
C LYS A 4 -0.98 7.56 18.02
N ALA A 5 -1.91 8.52 18.06
CA ALA A 5 -3.26 8.39 17.48
C ALA A 5 -3.23 8.26 15.95
N SER A 6 -2.33 8.97 15.26
CA SER A 6 -2.22 8.97 13.80
C SER A 6 -1.34 7.82 13.25
N ARG A 7 -0.95 6.84 14.06
CA ARG A 7 -0.11 5.70 13.64
C ARG A 7 -0.96 4.47 13.37
N LEU A 8 -0.82 3.91 12.18
CA LEU A 8 -1.32 2.58 11.87
C LEU A 8 -0.35 1.52 12.43
N ARG A 9 -0.79 0.77 13.45
CA ARG A 9 0.07 -0.16 14.21
C ARG A 9 -0.27 -1.63 14.03
N HIS A 10 -1.55 -1.96 13.89
CA HIS A 10 -1.99 -3.34 13.91
C HIS A 10 -1.86 -3.98 12.53
N GLU A 11 -1.27 -5.17 12.48
CA GLU A 11 -1.15 -5.97 11.25
C GLU A 11 -2.51 -6.19 10.59
N LYS A 12 -3.57 -6.40 11.38
CA LYS A 12 -4.95 -6.52 10.91
C LYS A 12 -5.38 -5.31 10.07
N ASP A 13 -4.92 -4.11 10.39
CA ASP A 13 -5.29 -2.90 9.65
C ASP A 13 -4.52 -2.79 8.33
N PHE A 14 -3.24 -3.19 8.30
CA PHE A 14 -2.47 -3.33 7.06
C PHE A 14 -3.05 -4.41 6.15
N ALA A 15 -3.45 -5.57 6.69
CA ALA A 15 -4.11 -6.63 5.94
C ALA A 15 -5.43 -6.12 5.33
N ARG A 16 -6.23 -5.38 6.12
CA ARG A 16 -7.47 -4.75 5.64
C ARG A 16 -7.20 -3.73 4.52
N LEU A 17 -6.15 -2.91 4.62
CA LEU A 17 -5.77 -1.98 3.55
C LEU A 17 -5.27 -2.68 2.28
N SER A 18 -4.60 -3.82 2.41
CA SER A 18 -4.16 -4.60 1.24
C SER A 18 -5.35 -5.13 0.43
N VAL A 19 -6.42 -5.54 1.10
CA VAL A 19 -7.61 -6.13 0.45
C VAL A 19 -8.62 -5.07 0.02
N LYS A 20 -8.99 -4.15 0.92
CA LYS A 20 -10.08 -3.17 0.71
C LYS A 20 -9.59 -1.76 0.39
N GLY A 21 -8.30 -1.47 0.60
CA GLY A 21 -7.74 -0.15 0.34
C GLY A 21 -7.53 0.09 -1.15
N ARG A 22 -7.95 1.26 -1.62
CA ARG A 22 -7.76 1.68 -3.00
C ARG A 22 -6.29 2.11 -3.21
N PRO A 23 -5.60 1.56 -4.21
CA PRO A 23 -4.22 1.95 -4.49
C PRO A 23 -4.18 3.20 -5.38
N LEU A 24 -3.42 4.20 -4.95
CA LEU A 24 -2.99 5.34 -5.74
C LEU A 24 -1.48 5.21 -5.96
N TYR A 25 -1.06 5.35 -7.21
CA TYR A 25 0.33 5.14 -7.61
C TYR A 25 1.03 6.48 -7.78
N GLY A 26 2.15 6.65 -7.09
CA GLY A 26 3.11 7.71 -7.33
C GLY A 26 4.47 7.15 -7.78
N PRO A 27 5.39 8.03 -8.21
CA PRO A 27 6.73 7.65 -8.63
C PRO A 27 7.52 6.95 -7.52
N TYR A 28 7.50 7.50 -6.31
CA TYR A 28 8.28 6.98 -5.18
C TYR A 28 7.48 6.03 -4.28
N CYS A 29 6.16 6.18 -4.21
CA CYS A 29 5.36 5.37 -3.30
C CYS A 29 3.99 5.04 -3.84
N ILE A 30 3.39 3.99 -3.28
CA ILE A 30 2.00 3.62 -3.52
C ILE A 30 1.23 3.92 -2.25
N LEU A 31 0.24 4.80 -2.34
CA LEU A 31 -0.69 5.07 -1.25
C LEU A 31 -1.84 4.06 -1.34
N ARG A 32 -2.04 3.26 -0.30
CA ARG A 32 -3.29 2.50 -0.12
C ARG A 32 -4.10 3.13 0.96
N ALA A 33 -5.32 3.50 0.63
CA ALA A 33 -6.20 4.19 1.55
C ALA A 33 -7.61 3.61 1.55
N ARG A 34 -8.28 3.69 2.69
CA ARG A 34 -9.70 3.37 2.82
C ARG A 34 -10.36 4.33 3.80
N LYS A 35 -11.64 4.59 3.61
CA LYS A 35 -12.46 5.22 4.65
C LYS A 35 -12.63 4.20 5.79
N SER A 36 -12.26 4.59 7.01
CA SER A 36 -12.38 3.76 8.21
C SER A 36 -13.20 4.43 9.32
N GLY A 37 -13.43 5.75 9.23
CA GLY A 37 -14.05 6.54 10.28
C GLY A 37 -13.12 6.77 11.49
N SER A 38 -11.82 6.52 11.36
CA SER A 38 -10.85 6.80 12.41
C SER A 38 -10.50 8.29 12.49
N GLU A 39 -10.66 8.89 13.66
CA GLU A 39 -10.26 10.27 13.94
C GLU A 39 -9.22 10.31 15.06
N PRO A 40 -7.99 10.79 14.83
CA PRO A 40 -7.44 11.23 13.54
C PRO A 40 -7.15 10.06 12.58
N SER A 41 -6.96 10.38 11.31
CA SER A 41 -6.54 9.43 10.28
C SER A 41 -5.25 8.70 10.65
N LYS A 42 -5.18 7.40 10.35
CA LYS A 42 -4.08 6.52 10.73
C LYS A 42 -3.16 6.24 9.55
N ILE A 43 -1.86 6.47 9.73
CA ILE A 43 -0.85 6.36 8.68
C ILE A 43 0.18 5.28 9.02
N GLY A 44 0.45 4.39 8.07
CA GLY A 44 1.49 3.38 8.14
C GLY A 44 2.52 3.54 7.02
N PHE A 45 3.76 3.13 7.27
CA PHE A 45 4.84 3.11 6.26
C PHE A 45 5.37 1.70 6.09
N VAL A 46 5.28 1.19 4.87
CA VAL A 46 5.68 -0.17 4.50
C VAL A 46 6.89 -0.08 3.59
N ALA A 47 8.01 -0.65 4.04
CA ALA A 47 9.19 -0.89 3.22
C ALA A 47 9.37 -2.40 3.08
N SER A 48 9.21 -2.91 1.86
CA SER A 48 9.25 -4.35 1.59
C SER A 48 10.69 -4.88 1.66
N GLY A 49 10.89 -5.98 2.38
CA GLY A 49 12.18 -6.69 2.40
C GLY A 49 12.61 -7.23 1.04
N LYS A 50 11.65 -7.45 0.12
CA LYS A 50 11.93 -7.84 -1.27
C LYS A 50 12.64 -6.73 -2.05
N MET A 51 12.36 -5.48 -1.72
CA MET A 51 12.88 -4.30 -2.43
C MET A 51 14.09 -3.70 -1.72
N PHE A 52 14.05 -3.67 -0.40
CA PHE A 52 15.12 -3.14 0.45
C PHE A 52 15.69 -4.27 1.30
N LYS A 53 16.82 -4.85 0.86
CA LYS A 53 17.43 -6.02 1.50
C LYS A 53 17.97 -5.69 2.89
N LYS A 54 18.65 -4.55 3.07
CA LYS A 54 19.22 -4.16 4.37
C LYS A 54 18.13 -3.56 5.27
N ALA A 55 18.19 -3.89 6.57
CA ALA A 55 17.31 -3.30 7.57
C ALA A 55 17.51 -1.78 7.69
N VAL A 56 18.76 -1.33 7.55
CA VAL A 56 19.13 0.09 7.59
C VAL A 56 18.43 0.87 6.48
N ASP A 57 18.42 0.36 5.24
CA ASP A 57 17.77 1.01 4.10
C ASP A 57 16.25 1.11 4.30
N ARG A 58 15.61 0.03 4.80
CA ARG A 58 14.18 0.03 5.16
C ARG A 58 13.86 1.10 6.20
N ASN A 59 14.69 1.22 7.23
CA ASN A 59 14.49 2.19 8.29
C ASN A 59 14.75 3.62 7.82
N ARG A 60 15.77 3.83 6.99
CA ARG A 60 16.06 5.12 6.35
C ARG A 60 14.88 5.59 5.52
N VAL A 61 14.36 4.74 4.64
CA VAL A 61 13.20 5.07 3.79
C VAL A 61 11.94 5.38 4.61
N ARG A 62 11.63 4.56 5.62
CA ARG A 62 10.50 4.84 6.54
C ARG A 62 10.68 6.16 7.28
N ARG A 63 11.91 6.52 7.67
CA ARG A 63 12.21 7.81 8.31
C ARG A 63 11.98 8.96 7.34
N ARG A 64 12.52 8.89 6.11
CA ARG A 64 12.33 9.92 5.07
C ARG A 64 10.86 10.18 4.77
N MET A 65 10.07 9.13 4.54
CA MET A 65 8.63 9.26 4.29
C MET A 65 7.88 9.86 5.48
N ARG A 66 8.27 9.48 6.70
CA ARG A 66 7.66 10.02 7.91
C ARG A 66 7.96 11.51 8.07
N GLU A 67 9.19 11.93 7.79
CA GLU A 67 9.61 13.33 7.84
C GLU A 67 8.87 14.17 6.80
N ALA A 68 8.62 13.64 5.61
CA ALA A 68 7.85 14.31 4.57
C ALA A 68 6.39 14.60 4.98
N ILE A 69 5.74 13.67 5.68
CA ILE A 69 4.32 13.78 6.06
C ILE A 69 4.11 14.48 7.39
N ARG A 70 5.04 14.36 8.36
CA ARG A 70 4.84 14.84 9.73
C ARG A 70 4.36 16.31 9.84
N PRO A 71 4.85 17.26 9.03
CA PRO A 71 4.39 18.66 9.11
C PRO A 71 2.98 18.89 8.53
N HIS A 72 2.47 17.94 7.77
CA HIS A 72 1.22 18.07 7.00
C HIS A 72 0.12 17.15 7.55
N LEU A 73 0.23 16.72 8.80
CA LEU A 73 -0.78 15.83 9.39
C LEU A 73 -2.16 16.48 9.49
N ASP A 74 -2.19 17.79 9.70
CA ASP A 74 -3.43 18.55 9.86
C ASP A 74 -4.13 18.80 8.51
N GLU A 75 -3.39 18.69 7.40
CA GLU A 75 -3.93 18.77 6.03
C GLU A 75 -4.55 17.45 5.57
N ILE A 76 -4.32 16.36 6.31
CA ILE A 76 -4.83 15.05 5.95
C ILE A 76 -6.30 14.95 6.35
N PRO A 77 -7.20 14.63 5.41
CA PRO A 77 -8.61 14.43 5.73
C PRO A 77 -8.79 13.40 6.85
N PRO A 78 -9.62 13.67 7.87
CA PRO A 78 -9.90 12.73 8.95
C PRO A 78 -10.73 11.54 8.45
N GLY A 79 -10.76 10.44 9.20
CA GLY A 79 -11.60 9.28 8.90
C GLY A 79 -10.98 8.23 7.97
N TYR A 80 -9.68 8.30 7.69
CA TYR A 80 -9.00 7.40 6.75
C TYR A 80 -7.90 6.56 7.41
N ASP A 81 -7.85 5.29 7.03
CA ASP A 81 -6.66 4.46 7.25
C ASP A 81 -5.83 4.48 5.96
N MET A 82 -4.54 4.75 6.09
CA MET A 82 -3.59 4.94 4.98
C MET A 82 -2.30 4.15 5.22
N SER A 83 -1.76 3.60 4.14
CA SER A 83 -0.44 2.98 4.13
C SER A 83 0.35 3.42 2.91
N PHE A 84 1.54 3.96 3.14
CA PHE A 84 2.50 4.27 2.10
C PHE A 84 3.44 3.09 1.90
N ILE A 85 3.41 2.49 0.72
CA ILE A 85 4.30 1.41 0.33
C ILE A 85 5.44 2.02 -0.48
N ALA A 86 6.65 1.90 0.05
CA ALA A 86 7.86 2.42 -0.60
C ALA A 86 8.20 1.65 -1.87
N ARG A 87 8.55 2.39 -2.92
CA ARG A 87 9.20 1.88 -4.13
C ARG A 87 10.70 2.14 -4.08
N LYS A 88 11.46 1.54 -5.00
CA LYS A 88 12.94 1.53 -4.98
C LYS A 88 13.48 2.95 -5.14
N GLU A 89 12.79 3.75 -5.93
CA GLU A 89 13.08 5.13 -6.31
C GLU A 89 13.12 6.10 -5.11
N VAL A 90 12.54 5.73 -3.96
CA VAL A 90 12.58 6.56 -2.73
C VAL A 90 13.99 6.68 -2.17
N ALA A 91 14.85 5.70 -2.44
CA ALA A 91 16.24 5.72 -1.97
C ALA A 91 16.99 6.93 -2.52
N ASP A 92 16.73 7.28 -3.78
CA ASP A 92 17.49 8.29 -4.53
C ASP A 92 16.70 9.61 -4.72
N ALA A 93 15.40 9.62 -4.37
CA ALA A 93 14.55 10.80 -4.48
C ALA A 93 15.07 12.01 -3.69
N GLU A 94 14.90 13.22 -4.23
CA GLU A 94 15.12 14.44 -3.46
C GLU A 94 14.03 14.60 -2.38
N PRO A 95 14.35 15.08 -1.16
CA PRO A 95 13.34 15.27 -0.10
C PRO A 95 12.14 16.12 -0.53
N LYS A 96 12.36 17.15 -1.36
CA LYS A 96 11.30 18.04 -1.88
C LYS A 96 10.36 17.30 -2.81
N GLU A 97 10.89 16.54 -3.76
CA GLU A 97 10.09 15.75 -4.71
C GLU A 97 9.30 14.64 -4.02
N LEU A 98 9.93 13.93 -3.08
CA LEU A 98 9.26 12.90 -2.29
C LEU A 98 8.06 13.49 -1.54
N LYS A 99 8.26 14.63 -0.89
CA LYS A 99 7.20 15.35 -0.18
C LYS A 99 6.07 15.74 -1.13
N ALA A 100 6.38 16.43 -2.22
CA ALA A 100 5.38 16.88 -3.20
C ALA A 100 4.57 15.70 -3.75
N SER A 101 5.25 14.61 -4.11
CA SER A 101 4.58 13.39 -4.59
C SER A 101 3.67 12.76 -3.53
N MET A 102 4.06 12.76 -2.25
CA MET A 102 3.24 12.18 -1.19
C MET A 102 2.01 13.03 -0.89
N LEU A 103 2.15 14.35 -0.85
CA LEU A 103 1.03 15.28 -0.65
C LEU A 103 0.02 15.20 -1.80
N HIS A 104 0.50 15.14 -3.04
CA HIS A 104 -0.36 14.96 -4.22
C HIS A 104 -1.21 13.69 -4.16
N LEU A 105 -0.66 12.60 -3.61
CA LEU A 105 -1.40 11.36 -3.43
C LEU A 105 -2.49 11.51 -2.35
N ILE A 106 -2.20 12.23 -1.27
CA ILE A 106 -3.15 12.50 -0.18
C ILE A 106 -4.30 13.37 -0.70
N GLU A 107 -4.00 14.41 -1.47
CA GLU A 107 -5.00 15.32 -2.03
C GLU A 107 -5.94 14.58 -3.01
N LYS A 108 -5.42 13.69 -3.84
CA LYS A 108 -6.21 12.90 -4.79
C LYS A 108 -7.02 11.78 -4.14
N MET A 109 -6.61 11.34 -2.95
CA MET A 109 -7.16 10.15 -2.30
C MET A 109 -8.68 10.23 -2.06
N PRO A 110 -9.28 11.30 -1.49
CA PRO A 110 -10.71 11.34 -1.22
C PRO A 110 -11.56 11.18 -2.47
N ALA A 111 -11.17 11.84 -3.57
CA ALA A 111 -11.84 11.74 -4.86
C ALA A 111 -11.72 10.34 -5.47
N GLU A 112 -10.55 9.69 -5.32
CA GLU A 112 -10.37 8.34 -5.82
C GLU A 112 -11.11 7.29 -4.98
N ILE A 113 -11.20 7.43 -3.65
CA ILE A 113 -11.88 6.44 -2.79
C ILE A 113 -13.39 6.38 -3.08
N GLN A 114 -14.01 7.50 -3.42
CA GLN A 114 -15.46 7.56 -3.71
C GLN A 114 -15.82 6.93 -5.07
N LYS A 115 -14.87 6.84 -6.00
CA LYS A 115 -15.11 6.24 -7.31
C LYS A 115 -15.27 4.72 -7.18
N PRO A 116 -16.23 4.10 -7.89
CA PRO A 116 -16.29 2.65 -7.96
C PRO A 116 -14.94 2.11 -8.44
N LEU A 117 -14.49 0.99 -7.87
CA LEU A 117 -13.29 0.31 -8.34
C LEU A 117 -13.47 0.03 -9.84
N LYS A 118 -12.63 0.60 -10.71
CA LYS A 118 -12.56 0.13 -12.11
C LYS A 118 -12.30 -1.37 -12.00
N ARG A 119 -13.25 -2.18 -12.47
CA ARG A 119 -13.11 -3.63 -12.44
C ARG A 119 -11.74 -3.93 -13.04
N ARG A 120 -10.87 -4.63 -12.30
CA ARG A 120 -9.70 -5.22 -12.97
C ARG A 120 -10.26 -6.03 -14.13
N PRO A 121 -9.70 -5.91 -15.36
CA PRO A 121 -10.08 -6.84 -16.42
C PRO A 121 -9.97 -8.23 -15.83
N LYS A 122 -11.04 -9.03 -15.96
CA LYS A 122 -10.98 -10.42 -15.50
C LYS A 122 -9.73 -11.02 -16.15
N PRO A 123 -8.87 -11.72 -15.39
CA PRO A 123 -7.79 -12.45 -16.02
C PRO A 123 -8.41 -13.29 -17.15
N PRO A 124 -7.79 -13.33 -18.35
CA PRO A 124 -8.34 -14.07 -19.48
C PRO A 124 -8.72 -15.49 -19.00
N LYS A 125 -9.96 -15.90 -19.28
CA LYS A 125 -10.42 -17.25 -18.95
C LYS A 125 -9.44 -18.21 -19.60
N SER A 126 -8.75 -19.03 -18.81
CA SER A 126 -7.87 -20.06 -19.35
C SER A 126 -8.71 -20.99 -20.22
N ARG A 127 -8.38 -21.11 -21.51
CA ARG A 127 -8.82 -22.27 -22.29
C ARG A 127 -8.02 -23.45 -21.74
N LYS A 128 -8.71 -24.40 -21.09
CA LYS A 128 -8.17 -25.68 -20.58
C LYS A 128 -6.79 -25.58 -19.91
N GLY A 129 -6.77 -25.43 -18.59
CA GLY A 129 -5.64 -25.88 -17.75
C GLY A 129 -4.35 -25.04 -17.74
N VAL A 130 -4.17 -24.04 -18.60
CA VAL A 130 -2.96 -23.21 -18.61
C VAL A 130 -3.29 -21.78 -18.20
N ILE A 131 -2.89 -21.38 -16.99
CA ILE A 131 -2.90 -19.97 -16.59
C ILE A 131 -1.74 -19.30 -17.35
N ALA A 132 -2.06 -18.52 -18.38
CA ALA A 132 -1.10 -17.83 -19.25
C ALA A 132 -0.08 -16.93 -18.51
N TYR A 133 -0.38 -16.52 -17.27
CA TYR A 133 0.42 -15.55 -16.51
C TYR A 133 1.84 -15.98 -16.11
N SER A 134 2.24 -17.26 -16.17
CA SER A 134 3.58 -17.66 -15.71
C SER A 134 4.68 -17.58 -16.76
N LYS A 135 4.36 -17.64 -18.06
CA LYS A 135 5.37 -17.58 -19.13
C LYS A 135 5.84 -16.15 -19.43
N GLU A 136 4.96 -15.17 -19.31
CA GLU A 136 5.25 -13.78 -19.73
C GLU A 136 6.00 -12.94 -18.69
N LEU A 137 5.92 -13.28 -17.39
CA LEU A 137 6.42 -12.43 -16.31
C LEU A 137 7.57 -13.03 -15.49
N GLY A 138 8.00 -14.26 -15.78
CA GLY A 138 9.12 -14.91 -15.05
C GLY A 138 8.91 -15.05 -13.54
N VAL A 139 7.65 -15.01 -13.06
CA VAL A 139 7.33 -15.13 -11.64
C VAL A 139 6.85 -16.55 -11.35
N PRO A 140 7.44 -17.27 -10.37
CA PRO A 140 7.00 -18.62 -10.02
C PRO A 140 5.55 -18.60 -9.52
N ARG A 141 4.81 -19.66 -9.88
CA ARG A 141 3.41 -19.88 -9.46
C ARG A 141 3.34 -19.77 -7.92
N PRO A 142 2.48 -18.91 -7.33
CA PRO A 142 2.28 -18.93 -5.89
C PRO A 142 1.76 -20.32 -5.49
N PRO A 143 2.24 -20.90 -4.37
CA PRO A 143 1.75 -22.20 -3.92
C PRO A 143 0.24 -22.11 -3.71
N GLY A 144 -0.50 -23.02 -4.37
CA GLY A 144 -1.96 -23.06 -4.25
C GLY A 144 -2.36 -23.26 -2.79
N LYS A 145 -3.45 -22.60 -2.36
CA LYS A 145 -4.08 -22.91 -1.07
C LYS A 145 -4.37 -24.42 -1.06
N ARG A 146 -3.85 -25.16 -0.08
CA ARG A 146 -4.27 -26.55 0.13
C ARG A 146 -5.79 -26.52 0.36
N PRO A 147 -6.57 -27.35 -0.33
CA PRO A 147 -7.97 -27.54 0.03
C PRO A 147 -8.01 -28.04 1.48
N GLN A 148 -8.77 -27.36 2.33
CA GLN A 148 -9.25 -27.94 3.58
C GLN A 148 -10.32 -28.94 3.15
N ASN A 149 -9.98 -30.24 3.14
CA ASN A 149 -10.99 -31.28 3.11
C ASN A 149 -11.78 -31.15 4.41
N GLN A 150 -13.01 -30.65 4.28
CA GLN A 150 -14.12 -31.15 5.08
C GLN A 150 -14.45 -32.50 4.46
N ASP A 151 -14.38 -33.57 5.24
CA ASP A 151 -15.38 -34.65 5.25
C ASP A 151 -15.00 -35.71 6.30
N GLU A 152 -16.05 -36.35 6.80
CA GLU A 152 -16.15 -37.56 7.64
C GLU A 152 -16.49 -37.31 9.13
N VAL A 153 -17.80 -37.18 9.41
CA VAL A 153 -18.75 -38.15 10.03
C VAL A 153 -18.67 -38.16 11.55
#